data_AF-A0A3N4WCB2-F1
#
_entry.id   AF-A0A3N4WCB2-F1
#
_cell.length_a   1.000
_cell.length_b   1.000
_cell.length_c   1.000
_cell.angle_alpha   90.00
_cell.angle_beta   90.00
_cell.angle_gamma   90.00
#
_symmetry.space_group_name_H-M   'P 1'
#
loop_
_entity.id
_entity.type
_entity.pdbx_description
1 polymer ?
#
loop_
_entity_poly.entity_id
_entity_poly.type
_entity_poly.pdbx_seq_one_letter_code
_entity_poly.pdbx_strand_id
1 'polypeptide(L)' 'MTFQFDSMADFFAMGGYSFYVWFSYGITFLVCIFLVWQSKREIKQTLRLVKKELKREALK' A
#
# COMPACT_ATOMS: atom_id res chain seq x y z
N MET A 1 34.02 17.49 -4.19
CA MET A 1 32.81 16.73 -3.79
C MET A 1 32.75 15.50 -4.68
N THR A 2 33.10 14.34 -4.15
CA THR A 2 33.02 13.07 -4.88
C THR A 2 31.66 12.44 -4.62
N PHE A 3 30.95 12.09 -5.70
CA PHE A 3 29.71 11.33 -5.59
C PHE A 3 30.07 9.91 -5.13
N GLN A 4 29.58 9.49 -3.96
CA GLN A 4 29.92 8.20 -3.34
C GLN A 4 29.17 7.00 -3.96
N PHE A 5 28.46 7.22 -5.07
CA PHE A 5 27.65 6.21 -5.74
C PHE A 5 27.81 6.41 -7.26
N ASP A 6 28.73 5.67 -7.88
CA ASP A 6 29.00 5.78 -9.32
C ASP A 6 28.00 4.94 -10.16
N SER A 7 27.24 4.06 -9.50
CA SER A 7 26.19 3.29 -10.16
C SER A 7 25.17 2.67 -9.20
N MET A 8 23.95 2.44 -9.69
CA MET A 8 22.91 1.65 -8.98
C MET A 8 23.46 0.27 -8.56
N ALA A 9 24.40 -0.29 -9.34
CA ALA A 9 25.06 -1.55 -9.05
C ALA A 9 25.91 -1.52 -7.76
N ASP A 10 26.64 -0.42 -7.48
CA ASP A 10 27.40 -0.28 -6.23
C ASP A 10 26.46 -0.17 -5.02
N PHE A 11 25.29 0.43 -5.20
CA PHE A 11 24.26 0.48 -4.17
C PHE A 11 23.73 -0.91 -3.80
N PHE A 12 23.63 -1.84 -4.76
CA PHE A 12 23.30 -3.24 -4.52
C PHE A 12 24.49 -4.10 -4.05
N ALA A 13 25.73 -3.69 -4.38
CA ALA A 13 26.96 -4.41 -4.07
C ALA A 13 27.58 -4.06 -2.70
N MET A 14 27.02 -3.09 -1.94
CA MET A 14 27.41 -2.77 -0.56
C MET A 14 27.02 -3.89 0.44
N GLY A 15 27.58 -5.09 0.27
CA GLY A 15 27.76 -6.10 1.33
C GLY A 15 26.52 -6.48 2.16
N GLY A 16 25.30 -6.36 1.64
CA GLY A 16 24.05 -6.75 2.31
C GLY A 16 23.13 -5.61 2.75
N TYR A 17 23.55 -4.35 2.73
CA TYR A 17 22.69 -3.22 3.18
C TYR A 17 21.48 -2.96 2.28
N SER A 18 21.66 -3.18 0.98
CA SER A 18 20.66 -3.00 -0.07
C SER A 18 19.45 -3.90 0.11
N PHE A 19 19.65 -5.11 0.66
CA PHE A 19 18.57 -6.02 1.01
C PHE A 19 17.68 -5.43 2.10
N TYR A 20 18.25 -4.89 3.18
CA TYR A 20 17.47 -4.27 4.26
C TYR A 20 16.63 -3.09 3.77
N VAL A 21 17.22 -2.25 2.91
CA VAL A 21 16.52 -1.14 2.28
C VAL A 21 15.36 -1.66 1.45
N TRP A 22 15.60 -2.61 0.54
CA TRP A 22 14.56 -3.16 -0.32
C TRP A 22 13.41 -3.82 0.47
N PHE A 23 13.72 -4.57 1.54
CA PHE A 23 12.72 -5.15 2.42
C PHE A 23 11.92 -4.07 3.16
N SER A 24 12.58 -3.01 3.65
CA SER A 24 11.89 -1.89 4.31
C SER A 24 10.90 -1.21 3.35
N TYR A 25 11.35 -0.87 2.14
CA TYR A 25 10.49 -0.29 1.10
C TYR A 25 9.35 -1.26 0.69
N GLY A 26 9.65 -2.55 0.57
CA GLY A 26 8.67 -3.58 0.23
C GLY A 26 7.58 -3.72 1.30
N ILE A 27 7.96 -3.72 2.58
CA ILE A 27 7.01 -3.76 3.71
C ILE A 27 6.17 -2.49 3.74
N THR A 28 6.76 -1.31 3.59
CA THR A 28 6.00 -0.05 3.52
C THR A 28 5.00 -0.08 2.36
N PHE A 29 5.41 -0.52 1.18
CA PHE A 29 4.53 -0.63 0.03
C PHE A 29 3.40 -1.64 0.26
N LEU A 30 3.68 -2.78 0.89
CA LEU A 30 2.69 -3.76 1.31
C LEU A 30 1.65 -3.17 2.26
N VAL A 31 2.09 -2.43 3.28
CA VAL A 31 1.21 -1.76 4.24
C VAL A 31 0.34 -0.71 3.55
N CYS A 32 0.90 0.09 2.64
CA CYS A 32 0.13 1.04 1.85
C CYS A 32 -0.94 0.35 1.00
N ILE A 33 -0.59 -0.72 0.28
CA ILE A 33 -1.56 -1.51 -0.50
C ILE A 33 -2.65 -2.07 0.41
N PHE A 34 -2.26 -2.65 1.55
CA PHE A 34 -3.20 -3.22 2.50
C PHE A 34 -4.18 -2.18 3.02
N LEU A 35 -3.69 -0.98 3.38
CA LEU A 35 -4.51 0.13 3.84
C LEU A 35 -5.49 0.61 2.76
N VAL A 36 -5.03 0.76 1.52
CA VAL A 36 -5.88 1.15 0.39
C VAL A 36 -6.95 0.09 0.14
N TRP A 37 -6.59 -1.19 0.23
CA TRP A 37 -7.54 -2.28 0.06
C TRP A 37 -8.58 -2.30 1.18
N GLN A 38 -8.15 -2.12 2.43
CA GLN A 38 -9.03 -2.02 3.59
C GLN A 38 -10.00 -0.85 3.43
N SER A 39 -9.50 0.34 3.10
CA SER A 39 -10.32 1.54 2.87
C SER A 39 -11.39 1.31 1.79
N LYS A 40 -11.00 0.69 0.65
CA LYS A 40 -11.97 0.33 -0.40
C LYS A 40 -13.03 -0.67 0.07
N ARG A 41 -12.68 -1.61 0.94
CA ARG A 41 -13.63 -2.59 1.49
C ARG A 41 -14.63 -1.92 2.43
N GLU A 42 -14.18 -1.02 3.30
CA GLU A 42 -15.05 -0.28 4.21
C GLU A 42 -16.05 0.59 3.45
N ILE A 43 -15.59 1.36 2.45
CA ILE A 43 -16.47 2.17 1.61
C ILE A 43 -17.56 1.31 0.95
N LYS A 44 -17.19 0.13 0.44
CA LYS A 44 -18.14 -0.79 -0.20
C LYS A 44 -19.13 -1.40 0.80
N GLN A 45 -18.72 -1.61 2.05
CA GLN A 45 -19.60 -2.09 3.12
C GLN A 45 -20.61 -1.01 3.52
N THR A 46 -20.15 0.23 3.73
CA THR A 46 -21.04 1.37 4.07
C THR A 46 -22.06 1.62 2.95
N LEU A 47 -21.64 1.62 1.69
CA LEU A 47 -22.56 1.76 0.55
C LEU A 47 -23.57 0.61 0.44
N ARG A 48 -23.17 -0.62 0.80
CA ARG A 48 -24.08 -1.77 0.83
C ARG A 48 -25.17 -1.63 1.89
N LEU A 49 -24.81 -1.10 3.08
CA LEU A 49 -25.76 -0.86 4.16
C LEU A 49 -26.78 0.21 3.75
N VAL A 50 -26.31 1.34 3.22
CA VAL A 50 -27.19 2.43 2.75
C VAL A 50 -28.11 1.97 1.61
N LYS A 51 -27.60 1.20 0.62
CA LYS A 51 -28.45 0.63 -0.44
C LYS A 51 -29.54 -0.29 0.09
N LYS A 52 -29.29 -1.00 1.19
CA LYS A 52 -30.26 -1.93 1.78
C LYS A 52 -31.39 -1.19 2.48
N GLU A 53 -31.09 -0.09 3.15
CA GLU A 53 -32.10 0.80 3.77
C GLU A 53 -32.95 1.50 2.70
N LEU A 54 -32.34 2.09 1.68
CA LEU A 54 -33.06 2.71 0.55
C LEU A 54 -34.04 1.74 -0.13
N LYS A 55 -33.65 0.47 -0.29
CA LYS A 55 -34.51 -0.55 -0.90
C LYS A 55 -35.69 -0.93 0.00
N ARG A 56 -35.56 -0.78 1.33
CA ARG A 56 -36.65 -0.98 2.29
C ARG A 56 -37.63 0.18 2.29
N GLU A 57 -37.13 1.40 2.20
CA GLU A 57 -37.96 2.61 2.11
C GLU A 57 -38.74 2.65 0.80
N ALA A 58 -38.13 2.28 -0.33
CA ALA A 58 -38.81 2.21 -1.62
C ALA A 58 -39.87 1.09 -1.73
N LEU A 59 -39.89 0.15 -0.78
CA LEU A 59 -40.89 -0.93 -0.72
C LEU A 59 -42.03 -0.63 0.28
N LYS A 60 -41.94 0.49 1.00
CA LYS A 60 -42.98 1.01 1.91
C LYS A 60 -43.82 2.04 1.17
#